data_AF-A0A947YP00-F1
#
_entry.id   AF-A0A947YP00-F1
#
_cell.length_a   1.000
_cell.length_b   1.000
_cell.length_c   1.000
_cell.angle_alpha   90.00
_cell.angle_beta   90.00
_cell.angle_gamma   90.00
#
_symmetry.space_group_name_H-M   'P 1'
#
loop_
_entity.id
_entity.type
_entity.pdbx_description
1 polymer ?
#
loop_
_entity_poly.entity_id
_entity_poly.type
_entity_poly.pdbx_seq_one_letter_code
_entity_poly.pdbx_strand_id
1 'polypeptide(L)'
;MNDILTVKEAAQFLKKYPGTIRRWIIKKKLRARKIEAGGSGVFVILKNDLLEFALFEAVRKESGRKPSPKHPETPPSAQVQLPI
;
A
#
# COMPACT_ATOMS: atom_id res chain seq x y z
N MET A 1 -24.08 12.35 -5.75
CA MET A 1 -22.77 12.19 -5.11
C MET A 1 -21.74 12.02 -6.22
N ASN A 2 -20.64 12.77 -6.23
CA ASN A 2 -19.66 12.66 -7.32
C ASN A 2 -18.90 11.34 -7.19
N ASP A 3 -19.15 10.42 -8.12
CA ASP A 3 -18.44 9.13 -8.20
C ASP A 3 -17.03 9.27 -8.77
N ILE A 4 -16.64 10.47 -9.17
CA ILE A 4 -15.37 10.79 -9.79
C ILE A 4 -14.56 11.66 -8.83
N LEU A 5 -13.38 11.19 -8.47
CA LEU A 5 -12.43 11.83 -7.58
C LEU A 5 -11.19 12.26 -8.35
N THR A 6 -10.69 13.45 -8.04
CA THR A 6 -9.37 13.90 -8.47
C THR A 6 -8.27 13.18 -7.71
N VAL A 7 -7.04 13.27 -8.22
CA VAL A 7 -5.83 12.79 -7.50
C VAL A 7 -5.74 13.35 -6.08
N LYS A 8 -6.14 14.62 -5.86
CA LYS A 8 -6.07 15.27 -4.55
C LYS A 8 -7.07 14.65 -3.57
N GLU A 9 -8.31 14.42 -4.01
CA GLU A 9 -9.35 13.82 -3.16
C GLU A 9 -9.04 12.35 -2.86
N ALA A 10 -8.57 11.59 -3.85
CA ALA A 10 -8.12 10.22 -3.65
C ALA A 10 -6.95 10.13 -2.65
N ALA A 11 -6.02 11.08 -2.70
CA ALA A 11 -4.91 11.18 -1.77
C ALA A 11 -5.39 11.45 -0.33
N GLN A 12 -6.35 12.35 -0.16
CA GLN A 12 -6.97 12.63 1.15
C GLN A 12 -7.71 11.40 1.69
N PHE A 13 -8.46 10.71 0.83
CA PHE A 13 -9.22 9.52 1.20
C PHE A 13 -8.31 8.38 1.71
N LEU A 14 -7.21 8.11 1.00
CA LEU A 14 -6.26 7.06 1.37
C LEU A 14 -5.20 7.52 2.41
N LYS A 15 -5.24 8.79 2.84
CA LYS A 15 -4.22 9.42 3.69
C LYS A 15 -2.80 9.22 3.13
N LYS A 16 -2.63 9.48 1.83
CA LYS A 16 -1.36 9.36 1.10
C LYS A 16 -0.99 10.67 0.41
N TYR A 17 0.29 10.81 0.03
CA TYR A 17 0.74 11.93 -0.79
C TYR A 17 0.15 11.84 -2.21
N PRO A 18 -0.27 12.95 -2.83
CA PRO A 18 -0.73 12.98 -4.22
C PRO A 18 0.27 12.40 -5.22
N GLY A 19 1.57 12.60 -4.98
CA GLY A 19 2.63 12.00 -5.79
C GLY A 19 2.63 10.47 -5.77
N THR A 20 2.24 9.86 -4.65
CA THR A 20 2.08 8.40 -4.52
C THR A 20 0.92 7.92 -5.39
N ILE A 21 -0.22 8.63 -5.36
CA ILE A 21 -1.37 8.32 -6.21
C ILE A 21 -1.00 8.41 -7.69
N ARG A 22 -0.32 9.49 -8.11
CA ARG A 22 0.19 9.64 -9.49
C ARG A 22 1.09 8.47 -9.88
N ARG A 23 2.01 8.07 -9.01
CA ARG A 23 2.90 6.92 -9.24
C ARG A 23 2.13 5.62 -9.40
N TRP A 24 1.07 5.40 -8.62
CA TRP A 24 0.22 4.22 -8.75
C TRP A 24 -0.56 4.19 -10.05
N ILE A 25 -1.05 5.34 -10.51
CA ILE A 25 -1.69 5.48 -11.82
C ILE A 25 -0.69 5.16 -12.94
N ILE A 26 0.50 5.77 -12.92
CA ILE A 26 1.56 5.55 -13.93
C ILE A 26 1.99 4.09 -13.96
N LYS A 27 2.12 3.45 -12.79
CA LYS A 27 2.47 2.02 -12.66
C LYS A 27 1.30 1.07 -12.95
N LYS A 28 0.16 1.57 -13.44
CA LYS A 28 -1.07 0.79 -13.73
C LYS A 28 -1.57 -0.02 -12.52
N LYS A 29 -1.27 0.44 -11.30
CA LYS A 29 -1.75 -0.18 -10.05
C LYS A 29 -3.12 0.34 -9.64
N LEU A 30 -3.37 1.62 -9.91
CA LEU A 30 -4.65 2.27 -9.64
C LEU A 30 -5.29 2.66 -10.97
N ARG A 31 -6.54 2.24 -11.17
CA ARG A 31 -7.32 2.61 -12.35
C ARG A 31 -7.69 4.09 -12.27
N ALA A 32 -7.38 4.82 -13.33
CA ALA A 32 -7.74 6.22 -13.50
C ALA A 32 -8.01 6.49 -14.98
N ARG A 33 -8.91 7.43 -15.25
CA ARG A 33 -9.15 7.95 -16.59
C ARG A 33 -8.46 9.29 -16.72
N LYS A 34 -7.77 9.52 -17.84
CA LYS A 34 -7.22 10.83 -18.18
C LYS A 34 -8.31 11.59 -18.94
N ILE A 35 -8.74 12.72 -18.40
CA ILE A 35 -9.64 13.65 -19.10
C ILE A 35 -8.75 14.76 -19.66
N GLU A 36 -8.76 14.94 -20.97
CA GLU A 36 -8.02 16.02 -21.61
C GLU A 36 -8.87 17.28 -21.61
N ALA A 37 -8.43 18.29 -20.85
CA ALA A 37 -9.02 19.62 -20.86
C ALA A 37 -7.99 20.58 -21.47
N GLY A 38 -8.10 20.85 -22.77
CA GLY A 38 -7.39 21.95 -23.43
C GLY A 38 -5.86 21.96 -23.32
N GLY A 39 -5.21 20.79 -23.35
CA GLY A 39 -3.74 20.68 -23.44
C GLY A 39 -3.03 20.17 -22.17
N SER A 40 -3.68 20.20 -21.01
CA SER A 40 -3.20 19.52 -19.78
C SER A 40 -4.25 18.54 -19.28
N GLY A 41 -4.01 17.25 -19.50
CA GLY A 41 -4.93 16.22 -19.04
C GLY A 41 -4.88 16.02 -17.53
N VAL A 42 -6.05 15.96 -16.91
CA VAL A 42 -6.23 15.68 -15.48
C VAL A 42 -6.59 14.21 -15.31
N PHE A 43 -5.95 13.53 -14.35
CA PHE A 43 -6.36 12.19 -13.97
C PHE A 43 -7.54 12.24 -13.01
N VAL A 44 -8.58 11.51 -13.35
CA VAL A 44 -9.73 11.26 -12.49
C VAL A 44 -9.84 9.78 -12.17
N ILE A 45 -10.30 9.48 -10.97
CA ILE A 45 -10.35 8.14 -10.38
C ILE A 45 -11.81 7.89 -9.98
N LEU A 46 -12.38 6.75 -10.34
CA LEU A 46 -13.70 6.41 -9.84
C LEU A 46 -13.61 6.03 -8.37
N LYS A 47 -14.61 6.42 -7.58
CA LYS A 47 -14.68 6.08 -6.17
C LYS A 47 -14.67 4.56 -5.96
N ASN A 48 -15.36 3.81 -6.81
CA ASN A 48 -15.37 2.34 -6.72
C ASN A 48 -13.98 1.74 -6.96
N ASP A 49 -13.27 2.19 -8.01
CA ASP A 49 -11.89 1.76 -8.30
C ASP A 49 -10.94 2.07 -7.13
N LEU A 50 -11.15 3.21 -6.46
CA LEU A 50 -10.35 3.60 -5.30
C LEU A 50 -10.59 2.69 -4.08
N LEU A 51 -11.85 2.28 -3.86
CA LEU A 51 -12.23 1.36 -2.79
C LEU A 51 -11.70 -0.06 -3.05
N GLU A 52 -11.87 -0.57 -4.27
CA GLU A 52 -11.30 -1.86 -4.68
C GLU A 52 -9.78 -1.89 -4.47
N PHE A 53 -9.10 -0.80 -4.85
CA PHE A 53 -7.66 -0.67 -4.62
C PHE A 53 -7.29 -0.63 -3.13
N ALA A 54 -8.07 0.08 -2.31
CA ALA A 54 -7.85 0.15 -0.86
C ALA A 54 -7.97 -1.22 -0.19
N LEU A 55 -9.00 -2.00 -0.57
CA LEU A 55 -9.19 -3.36 -0.11
C LEU A 55 -8.04 -4.27 -0.54
N PHE A 56 -7.64 -4.19 -1.81
CA PHE A 56 -6.51 -4.97 -2.32
C PHE A 56 -5.20 -4.66 -1.56
N GLU A 57 -4.88 -3.40 -1.33
CA GLU A 57 -3.68 -3.02 -0.56
C GLU A 57 -3.75 -3.44 0.91
N ALA A 58 -4.94 -3.48 1.53
CA ALA A 58 -5.12 -4.00 2.89
C ALA A 58 -4.78 -5.50 2.96
N VAL A 59 -5.34 -6.30 2.05
CA VAL A 59 -5.06 -7.74 1.95
C VAL A 59 -3.57 -8.01 1.62
N ARG A 60 -2.98 -7.19 0.75
CA ARG A 60 -1.55 -7.29 0.39
C ARG A 60 -0.63 -6.97 1.56
N LYS A 61 -1.05 -6.07 2.46
CA LYS A 61 -0.33 -5.78 3.71
C LYS A 61 -0.37 -6.95 4.69
N GLU A 62 -1.52 -7.62 4.79
CA GLU A 62 -1.68 -8.77 5.68
C GLU A 62 -0.85 -9.98 5.20
N SER A 63 -0.88 -10.27 3.90
CA SER A 63 -0.08 -11.33 3.28
C SER A 63 1.42 -11.01 3.16
N GLY A 64 1.80 -9.73 3.25
CA GLY A 64 3.19 -9.26 3.17
C GLY A 64 3.94 -9.22 4.50
N ARG A 65 3.31 -9.53 5.64
CA ARG A 65 4.03 -9.83 6.88
C ARG A 65 4.77 -11.16 6.70
N LYS A 66 5.96 -11.12 6.09
CA LYS A 66 6.97 -12.12 6.42
C LYS A 66 7.11 -12.08 7.94
N PRO A 67 6.98 -13.20 8.68
CA PRO A 67 7.43 -13.22 10.05
C PRO A 67 8.89 -12.76 10.00
N SER A 68 9.21 -11.67 10.68
CA SER A 68 10.61 -11.32 10.94
C SER A 68 11.26 -12.59 11.48
N PRO A 69 12.42 -13.03 10.94
CA PRO A 69 13.12 -14.15 11.53
C PRO A 69 13.39 -13.77 12.98
N LYS A 70 12.67 -14.40 13.91
CA LYS A 70 13.02 -14.35 15.33
C LYS A 70 14.45 -14.89 15.38
N HIS A 71 15.39 -14.05 15.80
CA HIS A 71 16.74 -14.48 16.10
C HIS A 71 16.63 -15.76 16.95
N PRO A 72 17.24 -16.90 16.55
CA PRO A 72 17.22 -18.07 17.39
C PRO A 72 17.94 -17.69 18.69
N GLU A 73 17.18 -17.69 19.79
CA GLU A 73 17.73 -17.65 21.13
C GLU A 73 18.78 -18.75 21.21
N THR A 74 20.03 -18.35 21.41
CA THR A 74 21.11 -19.29 21.66
C THR A 74 20.81 -19.95 23.01
N PRO A 75 20.58 -21.27 23.09
CA PRO A 75 20.50 -21.91 24.40
C PRO A 75 21.90 -21.86 25.02
N PRO A 76 22.10 -21.28 26.23
CA PRO A 76 23.32 -21.53 26.96
C PRO A 76 23.33 -23.02 27.32
N SER A 77 24.26 -23.74 26.69
CA SER A 77 24.54 -25.15 26.91
C SER A 77 24.55 -25.51 28.39
N ALA A 78 23.97 -26.68 28.64
CA ALA A 78 23.90 -27.38 29.91
C ALA A 78 25.21 -27.34 30.73
N GLN A 79 25.04 -26.95 31.99
CA GLN A 79 25.59 -27.56 33.20
C GLN A 79 26.86 -28.41 33.03
N VAL A 80 28.01 -27.83 33.41
CA VAL A 80 29.20 -28.59 33.79
C VAL A 80 29.10 -28.87 35.29
N GLN A 81 28.57 -30.03 35.65
CA GLN A 81 28.73 -30.63 36.98
C GLN A 81 30.04 -31.42 36.95
N LEU A 82 31.11 -30.88 37.54
CA LEU A 82 32.34 -31.64 37.80
C LEU A 82 32.17 -32.44 39.10
N PRO A 83 32.44 -33.75 39.12
CA PRO A 83 32.61 -34.49 40.36
C PRO A 83 34.07 -34.37 40.82
N ILE A 84 34.27 -34.22 42.13
CA ILE A 84 35.19 -34.97 43.03
C ILE A 84 35.16 -34.27 44.39
#